data_AF-A0A170Y4V3-F1
#
_entry.id   AF-A0A170Y4V3-F1
#
_cell.length_a   1.000
_cell.length_b   1.000
_cell.length_c   1.000
_cell.angle_alpha   90.00
_cell.angle_beta   90.00
_cell.angle_gamma   90.00
#
_symmetry.space_group_name_H-M   'P 1'
#
loop_
_entity.id
_entity.type
_entity.pdbx_description
1 polymer ?
#
loop_
_entity_poly.entity_id
_entity_poly.type
_entity_poly.pdbx_seq_one_letter_code
_entity_poly.pdbx_strand_id
1 'polypeptide(L)'
;IFGSLSSHCMASTSLNSKDENSQGKNISFVKDIQLMMFGLGDCPNPLLETAQLIEVIVLEQMISLLFQAKEVADLRGALSVGPEDVLFLMRNNISALKRLISYLAMKDGKNALNKIMASEDVPDLPPTLLPASQPEQIEPENELAMELDLNDEIKGKPVTWKKSRKGYCLQFLEKIGIDEDDLEGVDDEIKEERLSRANSLTMNLSSSAYEEYHMSRCASFASNQMSTK
;
A
#
# COMPACT_ATOMS: atom_id res chain seq x y z
N ILE A 1 -5.42 63.13 -16.19
CA ILE A 1 -5.88 61.72 -16.26
C ILE A 1 -5.09 60.92 -15.23
N PHE A 2 -5.46 61.03 -13.96
CA PHE A 2 -5.01 60.13 -12.89
C PHE A 2 -6.28 59.78 -12.11
N GLY A 3 -6.74 58.55 -12.32
CA GLY A 3 -8.01 58.05 -11.83
C GLY A 3 -7.95 57.75 -10.34
N SER A 4 -8.93 58.31 -9.64
CA SER A 4 -9.37 57.97 -8.29
C SER A 4 -9.61 56.46 -8.14
N LEU A 5 -8.99 55.82 -7.14
CA LEU A 5 -9.49 54.55 -6.62
C LEU A 5 -10.07 54.77 -5.22
N SER A 6 -11.39 54.70 -5.19
CA SER A 6 -12.29 54.85 -4.06
C SER A 6 -12.04 53.75 -3.02
N SER A 7 -11.92 54.16 -1.76
CA SER A 7 -12.07 53.28 -0.60
C SER A 7 -13.50 52.76 -0.55
N HIS A 8 -13.68 51.45 -0.65
CA HIS A 8 -14.90 50.78 -0.22
C HIS A 8 -14.53 49.74 0.85
N CYS A 9 -14.81 50.14 2.08
CA CYS A 9 -15.07 49.26 3.20
C CYS A 9 -16.28 48.37 2.87
N MET A 10 -16.10 47.05 2.98
CA MET A 10 -17.21 46.09 2.94
C MET A 10 -17.14 45.25 4.21
N ALA A 11 -18.30 45.14 4.85
CA ALA A 11 -18.53 44.70 6.20
C ALA A 11 -18.15 43.24 6.46
N SER A 12 -17.62 43.01 7.65
CA SER A 12 -17.54 41.71 8.30
C SER A 12 -18.94 41.10 8.39
N THR A 13 -19.20 40.04 7.64
CA THR A 13 -20.39 39.20 7.82
C THR A 13 -19.97 37.98 8.63
N SER A 14 -20.29 38.02 9.91
CA SER A 14 -20.21 36.89 10.82
C SER A 14 -21.27 35.86 10.41
N LEU A 15 -20.86 34.80 9.73
CA LEU A 15 -21.69 33.61 9.54
C LEU A 15 -21.42 32.66 10.70
N ASN A 16 -22.20 32.86 11.76
CA ASN A 16 -22.39 31.87 12.81
C ASN A 16 -23.44 30.86 12.30
N SER A 17 -23.01 29.84 11.56
CA SER A 17 -23.83 28.67 11.25
C SER A 17 -23.42 27.55 12.21
N LYS A 18 -24.25 27.38 13.25
CA LYS A 18 -24.29 26.18 14.09
C LYS A 18 -24.75 25.01 13.22
N ASP A 19 -23.79 24.26 12.69
CA ASP A 19 -23.98 22.87 12.24
C ASP A 19 -23.05 21.98 13.07
N GLU A 20 -23.42 21.77 14.33
CA GLU A 20 -22.89 20.67 15.13
C GLU A 20 -23.76 19.43 14.89
N ASN A 21 -23.34 18.56 13.95
CA ASN A 21 -23.35 17.10 14.16
C ASN A 21 -22.64 16.39 12.99
N SER A 22 -21.55 15.66 13.28
CA SER A 22 -20.67 14.91 12.36
C SER A 22 -19.46 15.65 11.78
N GLN A 23 -18.71 16.39 12.60
CA GLN A 23 -17.28 16.56 12.29
C GLN A 23 -16.59 15.22 12.62
N GLY A 24 -16.39 14.40 11.59
CA GLY A 24 -15.45 13.28 11.68
C GLY A 24 -14.14 13.81 12.24
N LYS A 25 -13.58 13.16 13.26
CA LYS A 25 -12.26 13.51 13.80
C LYS A 25 -11.32 13.73 12.63
N ASN A 26 -10.70 14.90 12.52
CA ASN A 26 -9.60 15.10 11.57
C ASN A 26 -8.51 14.08 11.93
N ILE A 27 -8.42 13.01 11.14
CA ILE A 27 -7.43 11.95 11.33
C ILE A 27 -6.10 12.53 10.86
N SER A 28 -5.12 12.63 11.76
CA SER A 28 -3.77 13.05 11.42
C SER A 28 -2.82 11.86 11.40
N PHE A 29 -1.99 11.80 10.36
CA PHE A 29 -0.99 10.77 10.13
C PHE A 29 0.44 11.25 10.46
N VAL A 30 0.61 12.45 11.02
CA VAL A 30 1.92 13.03 11.36
C VAL A 30 2.81 12.05 12.13
N LYS A 31 2.28 11.37 13.15
CA LYS A 31 3.06 10.42 13.96
C LYS A 31 3.50 9.20 13.15
N ASP A 32 2.61 8.66 12.31
CA ASP A 32 2.94 7.54 11.44
C ASP A 32 4.00 7.97 10.41
N ILE A 33 3.91 9.20 9.89
CA ILE A 33 4.89 9.79 8.98
C ILE A 33 6.25 9.93 9.67
N GLN A 34 6.32 10.43 10.91
CA GLN A 34 7.58 10.52 11.66
C GLN A 34 8.21 9.13 11.85
N LEU A 35 7.41 8.11 12.18
CA LEU A 35 7.90 6.73 12.29
C LEU A 35 8.41 6.19 10.95
N MET A 36 7.68 6.43 9.85
CA MET A 36 8.09 6.01 8.52
C MET A 36 9.36 6.73 8.05
N MET A 37 9.50 8.03 8.33
CA MET A 37 10.70 8.80 8.02
C MET A 37 11.92 8.22 8.75
N PHE A 38 11.80 7.95 10.05
CA PHE A 38 12.86 7.28 10.81
C PHE A 38 13.17 5.89 10.25
N GLY A 39 12.14 5.06 10.01
CA GLY A 39 12.28 3.72 9.46
C GLY A 39 12.89 3.67 8.05
N LEU A 40 12.74 4.73 7.26
CA LEU A 40 13.35 4.88 5.93
C LEU A 40 14.81 5.38 5.98
N GLY A 41 15.32 5.65 7.19
CA GLY A 41 16.70 6.06 7.44
C GLY A 41 16.95 7.56 7.26
N ASP A 42 15.94 8.41 7.50
CA ASP A 42 16.10 9.86 7.52
C ASP A 42 16.77 10.31 8.84
N CYS A 43 15.97 10.59 9.87
CA CYS A 43 16.46 10.96 11.20
C CYS A 43 15.64 10.28 12.30
N PRO A 44 16.22 10.05 13.51
CA PRO A 44 15.52 9.39 14.61
C PRO A 44 14.36 10.20 15.17
N ASN A 45 14.41 11.53 15.05
CA ASN A 45 13.36 12.44 15.52
C ASN A 45 13.02 13.46 14.42
N PRO A 46 12.19 13.10 13.44
CA PRO A 46 11.79 14.02 12.37
C PRO A 46 10.96 15.19 12.91
N LEU A 47 11.22 16.38 12.37
CA LEU A 47 10.52 17.60 12.74
C LEU A 47 9.02 17.51 12.45
N LEU A 48 8.22 18.09 13.34
CA LEU A 48 6.76 18.10 13.23
C LEU A 48 6.30 18.79 11.94
N GLU A 49 6.91 19.94 11.65
CA GLU A 49 6.58 20.77 10.50
C GLU A 49 6.85 20.05 9.18
N THR A 50 7.95 19.27 9.13
CA THR A 50 8.28 18.43 7.97
C THR A 50 7.26 17.32 7.78
N ALA A 51 6.88 16.63 8.86
CA ALA A 51 5.89 15.57 8.79
C ALA A 51 4.49 16.09 8.37
N GLN A 52 4.10 17.29 8.83
CA GLN A 52 2.87 17.96 8.39
C GLN A 52 2.90 18.33 6.91
N LEU A 53 4.04 18.82 6.41
CA LEU A 53 4.20 19.10 4.98
C LEU A 53 4.09 17.83 4.15
N ILE A 54 4.74 16.74 4.59
CA ILE A 54 4.65 15.44 3.92
C ILE A 54 3.20 14.91 3.95
N GLU A 55 2.46 15.11 5.03
CA GLU A 55 1.05 14.73 5.12
C GLU A 55 0.21 15.39 4.02
N VAL A 56 0.39 16.70 3.81
CA VAL A 56 -0.29 17.45 2.74
C VAL A 56 0.11 16.93 1.36
N ILE A 57 1.41 16.71 1.12
CA ILE A 57 1.91 16.21 -0.17
C ILE A 57 1.35 14.82 -0.48
N VAL A 58 1.38 13.90 0.49
CA VAL A 58 0.88 12.53 0.30
C VAL A 58 -0.62 12.53 0.04
N LEU A 59 -1.39 13.39 0.72
CA LEU A 59 -2.81 13.54 0.47
C LEU A 59 -3.10 14.02 -0.96
N GLU A 60 -2.39 15.06 -1.42
CA GLU A 60 -2.53 15.57 -2.79
C GLU A 60 -2.17 14.51 -3.84
N GLN A 61 -1.08 13.77 -3.62
CA GLN A 61 -0.67 12.66 -4.49
C GLN A 61 -1.70 11.53 -4.53
N MET A 62 -2.28 11.16 -3.38
CA MET A 62 -3.31 10.13 -3.31
C MET A 62 -4.59 10.55 -4.03
N ILE A 63 -4.99 11.83 -3.89
CA ILE A 63 -6.11 12.40 -4.63
C ILE A 63 -5.84 12.33 -6.13
N SER A 64 -4.66 12.77 -6.59
CA SER A 64 -4.28 12.72 -8.01
C SER A 64 -4.28 11.28 -8.54
N LEU A 65 -3.75 10.32 -7.77
CA LEU A 65 -3.74 8.90 -8.14
C LEU A 65 -5.17 8.36 -8.31
N LEU A 66 -6.08 8.71 -7.40
CA LEU A 66 -7.49 8.29 -7.48
C LEU A 66 -8.22 8.89 -8.68
N PHE A 67 -7.96 10.16 -9.01
CA PHE A 67 -8.52 10.78 -10.21
C PHE A 67 -8.04 10.07 -11.48
N GLN A 68 -6.73 9.82 -11.60
CA GLN A 68 -6.18 9.08 -12.73
C GLN A 68 -6.76 7.66 -12.81
N ALA A 69 -6.91 6.97 -11.67
CA ALA A 69 -7.47 5.62 -11.64
C ALA A 69 -8.95 5.63 -12.06
N LYS A 70 -9.70 6.69 -11.71
CA LYS A 70 -11.08 6.88 -12.15
C LYS A 70 -11.18 7.11 -13.66
N GLU A 71 -10.29 7.91 -14.24
CA GLU A 71 -10.24 8.10 -15.70
C GLU A 71 -9.99 6.77 -16.42
N VAL A 72 -9.08 5.93 -15.91
CA VAL A 72 -8.84 4.58 -16.46
C VAL A 72 -10.07 3.68 -16.32
N ALA A 73 -10.76 3.73 -15.18
CA ALA A 73 -11.99 2.97 -14.96
C ALA A 73 -13.10 3.38 -15.94
N ASP A 74 -13.22 4.68 -16.21
CA ASP A 74 -14.17 5.22 -17.18
C ASP A 74 -13.86 4.78 -18.61
N LEU A 75 -12.58 4.75 -18.98
CA LEU A 75 -12.15 4.22 -20.28
C LEU A 75 -12.43 2.72 -20.44
N ARG A 76 -12.37 1.94 -19.34
CA ARG A 76 -12.84 0.54 -19.33
C ARG A 76 -14.37 0.42 -19.44
N GLY A 77 -15.10 1.48 -19.10
CA GLY A 77 -16.57 1.47 -18.99
C GLY A 77 -17.07 0.90 -17.66
N ALA A 78 -16.25 0.90 -16.60
CA ALA A 78 -16.62 0.45 -15.28
C ALA A 78 -17.14 1.60 -14.41
N LEU A 79 -18.15 1.32 -13.57
CA LEU A 79 -18.75 2.32 -12.68
C LEU A 79 -17.90 2.62 -11.43
N SER A 80 -16.93 1.75 -11.12
CA SER A 80 -16.10 1.83 -9.92
C SER A 80 -14.64 1.54 -10.25
N VAL A 81 -13.72 2.21 -9.54
CA VAL A 81 -12.28 1.96 -9.62
C VAL A 81 -11.98 0.56 -9.06
N GLY A 82 -11.33 -0.27 -9.88
CA GLY A 82 -10.85 -1.60 -9.54
C GLY A 82 -9.32 -1.64 -9.34
N PRO A 83 -8.77 -2.74 -8.82
CA PRO A 83 -7.32 -2.94 -8.71
C PRO A 83 -6.59 -2.85 -10.05
N GLU A 84 -7.24 -3.27 -11.15
CA GLU A 84 -6.71 -3.19 -12.51
C GLU A 84 -6.40 -1.76 -12.96
N ASP A 85 -7.14 -0.76 -12.47
CA ASP A 85 -6.92 0.66 -12.81
C ASP A 85 -5.59 1.16 -12.23
N VAL A 86 -5.32 0.78 -10.99
CA VAL A 86 -4.07 1.11 -10.30
C VAL A 86 -2.91 0.34 -10.93
N LEU A 87 -3.09 -0.95 -11.24
CA LEU A 87 -2.08 -1.75 -11.94
C LEU A 87 -1.73 -1.14 -13.30
N PHE A 88 -2.74 -0.67 -14.04
CA PHE A 88 -2.52 -0.02 -15.33
C PHE A 88 -1.70 1.26 -15.19
N LEU A 89 -1.97 2.11 -14.18
CA LEU A 89 -1.17 3.31 -13.92
C LEU A 89 0.28 2.97 -13.55
N MET A 90 0.49 1.88 -12.80
CA MET A 90 1.82 1.46 -12.35
C MET A 90 2.68 0.80 -13.43
N ARG A 91 2.13 0.46 -14.60
CA ARG A 91 2.84 -0.26 -15.68
C ARG A 91 4.15 0.40 -16.14
N ASN A 92 4.28 1.71 -15.98
CA ASN A 92 5.47 2.44 -16.40
C ASN A 92 6.65 2.28 -15.44
N ASN A 93 6.42 1.83 -14.20
CA ASN A 93 7.46 1.61 -13.21
C ASN A 93 7.51 0.14 -12.82
N ILE A 94 8.22 -0.63 -13.65
CA ILE A 94 8.29 -2.10 -13.52
C ILE A 94 8.90 -2.51 -12.17
N SER A 95 9.93 -1.83 -11.67
CA SER A 95 10.53 -2.14 -10.36
C SER A 95 9.53 -1.94 -9.22
N ALA A 96 8.76 -0.85 -9.23
CA ALA A 96 7.72 -0.60 -8.22
C ALA A 96 6.56 -1.60 -8.33
N LEU A 97 6.17 -1.96 -9.56
CA LEU A 97 5.13 -2.95 -9.83
C LEU A 97 5.54 -4.36 -9.35
N LYS A 98 6.78 -4.79 -9.64
CA LYS A 98 7.39 -6.02 -9.10
C LYS A 98 7.35 -6.03 -7.57
N ARG A 99 7.70 -4.90 -6.94
CA ARG A 99 7.67 -4.75 -5.49
C ARG A 99 6.26 -4.87 -4.92
N LEU A 100 5.26 -4.26 -5.58
CA LEU A 100 3.85 -4.37 -5.19
C LEU A 100 3.38 -5.83 -5.24
N ILE A 101 3.63 -6.53 -6.34
CA ILE A 101 3.18 -7.92 -6.53
C ILE A 101 3.85 -8.86 -5.51
N SER A 102 5.15 -8.68 -5.28
CA SER A 102 5.89 -9.42 -4.26
C SER A 102 5.32 -9.18 -2.86
N TYR A 103 5.00 -7.92 -2.53
CA TYR A 103 4.39 -7.57 -1.25
C TYR A 103 3.00 -8.21 -1.06
N LEU A 104 2.17 -8.21 -2.11
CA LEU A 104 0.85 -8.85 -2.06
C LEU A 104 0.97 -10.37 -1.82
N ALA A 105 1.90 -11.04 -2.50
CA ALA A 105 2.16 -12.47 -2.29
C ALA A 105 2.61 -12.78 -0.85
N MET A 106 3.58 -12.02 -0.31
CA MET A 106 4.04 -12.18 1.06
C MET A 106 2.92 -11.92 2.08
N LYS A 107 2.07 -10.92 1.81
CA LYS A 107 0.94 -10.57 2.68
C LYS A 107 -0.14 -11.66 2.67
N ASP A 108 -0.44 -12.25 1.51
CA ASP A 108 -1.33 -13.42 1.41
C ASP A 108 -0.78 -14.62 2.19
N GLY A 109 0.51 -14.93 2.01
CA GLY A 109 1.16 -16.03 2.74
C GLY A 109 1.13 -15.83 4.27
N LYS A 110 1.46 -14.62 4.76
CA LYS A 110 1.38 -14.29 6.18
C LYS A 110 -0.05 -14.41 6.72
N ASN A 111 -1.05 -13.95 5.96
CA ASN A 111 -2.45 -14.06 6.35
C ASN A 111 -2.92 -15.53 6.43
N ALA A 112 -2.51 -16.36 5.47
CA ALA A 112 -2.79 -17.79 5.47
C ALA A 112 -2.16 -18.47 6.70
N LEU A 113 -0.88 -18.19 6.98
CA LEU A 113 -0.19 -18.71 8.16
C LEU A 113 -0.88 -18.27 9.47
N ASN A 114 -1.21 -16.99 9.60
CA ASN A 114 -1.92 -16.48 10.77
C ASN A 114 -3.28 -17.18 10.97
N LYS A 115 -3.98 -17.52 9.89
CA LYS A 115 -5.24 -18.26 9.96
C LYS A 115 -5.02 -19.69 10.47
N ILE A 116 -3.96 -20.37 10.01
CA ILE A 116 -3.56 -21.70 10.48
C ILE A 116 -3.18 -21.65 11.95
N MET A 117 -2.41 -20.65 12.38
CA MET A 117 -2.00 -20.50 13.78
C MET A 117 -3.18 -20.16 14.71
N ALA A 118 -4.21 -19.49 14.20
CA ALA A 118 -5.42 -19.14 14.95
C ALA A 118 -6.43 -20.31 15.04
N SER A 119 -6.39 -21.26 14.11
CA SER A 119 -7.08 -22.54 14.23
C SER A 119 -6.17 -23.51 14.97
N GLU A 120 -6.36 -23.68 16.28
CA GLU A 120 -5.58 -24.59 17.16
C GLU A 120 -5.70 -26.09 16.83
N ASP A 121 -5.94 -26.46 15.57
CA ASP A 121 -5.78 -27.83 15.09
C ASP A 121 -4.39 -27.95 14.49
N VAL A 122 -3.44 -28.50 15.24
CA VAL A 122 -2.13 -28.92 14.75
C VAL A 122 -2.36 -30.09 13.79
N PRO A 123 -2.23 -29.95 12.46
CA PRO A 123 -2.12 -31.12 11.61
C PRO A 123 -0.72 -31.68 11.89
N ASP A 124 -0.65 -32.94 12.29
CA ASP A 124 0.60 -33.68 12.49
C ASP A 124 1.40 -33.62 11.17
N LEU A 125 2.35 -32.70 11.09
CA LEU A 125 3.07 -32.39 9.85
C LEU A 125 4.32 -33.29 9.80
N PRO A 126 4.52 -34.07 8.73
CA PRO A 126 5.68 -34.95 8.62
C PRO A 126 7.01 -34.17 8.65
N PRO A 127 8.11 -34.78 9.15
CA PRO A 127 9.36 -34.12 9.54
C PRO A 127 10.24 -33.62 8.37
N THR A 128 9.66 -33.21 7.24
CA THR A 128 10.41 -32.82 6.03
C THR A 128 10.71 -31.32 5.95
N LEU A 129 10.25 -30.48 6.88
CA LEU A 129 10.46 -29.01 6.83
C LEU A 129 11.67 -28.49 7.61
N LEU A 130 12.63 -29.35 7.95
CA LEU A 130 13.95 -28.87 8.38
C LEU A 130 14.77 -28.45 7.14
N PRO A 131 15.50 -27.31 7.17
CA PRO A 131 16.24 -26.84 6.01
C PRO A 131 17.52 -27.67 5.86
N ALA A 132 17.42 -28.75 5.09
CA ALA A 132 18.58 -29.47 4.58
C ALA A 132 18.61 -29.33 3.06
N SER A 133 19.67 -28.69 2.60
CA SER A 133 20.07 -28.47 1.22
C SER A 133 19.81 -29.67 0.31
N GLN A 134 18.98 -29.51 -0.73
CA GLN A 134 19.19 -30.03 -2.09
C GLN A 134 18.02 -29.65 -3.03
N PRO A 135 18.26 -29.55 -4.36
CA PRO A 135 17.27 -29.09 -5.33
C PRO A 135 16.43 -30.27 -5.82
N GLU A 136 15.12 -30.23 -5.63
CA GLU A 136 14.19 -31.15 -6.29
C GLU A 136 13.15 -30.40 -7.12
N GLN A 137 12.90 -30.97 -8.28
CA GLN A 137 12.10 -30.47 -9.39
C GLN A 137 10.62 -30.42 -9.01
N ILE A 138 9.91 -29.36 -9.41
CA ILE A 138 8.48 -29.19 -9.20
C ILE A 138 7.77 -29.45 -10.53
N GLU A 139 7.08 -30.59 -10.61
CA GLU A 139 6.07 -30.87 -11.64
C GLU A 139 4.77 -30.07 -11.34
N PRO A 140 3.96 -29.72 -12.35
CA PRO A 140 2.84 -28.80 -12.19
C PRO A 140 1.55 -29.55 -11.85
N GLU A 141 1.09 -29.47 -10.61
CA GLU A 141 -0.19 -30.05 -10.21
C GLU A 141 -0.96 -29.15 -9.24
N ASN A 142 -1.87 -28.35 -9.78
CA ASN A 142 -3.31 -28.58 -9.60
C ASN A 142 -4.14 -27.44 -10.20
N GLU A 143 -4.98 -27.82 -11.16
CA GLU A 143 -6.11 -27.04 -11.63
C GLU A 143 -7.10 -26.84 -10.48
N LEU A 144 -7.30 -25.59 -10.05
CA LEU A 144 -8.55 -25.18 -9.40
C LEU A 144 -9.23 -24.13 -10.29
N ALA A 145 -9.97 -24.63 -11.29
CA ALA A 145 -10.87 -23.80 -12.07
C ALA A 145 -12.11 -23.49 -11.21
N MET A 146 -12.35 -22.22 -10.90
CA MET A 146 -13.63 -21.72 -10.41
C MET A 146 -14.03 -20.48 -11.20
N GLU A 147 -15.18 -20.57 -11.85
CA GLU A 147 -15.68 -19.60 -12.82
C GLU A 147 -15.96 -18.21 -12.24
N LEU A 148 -15.83 -17.20 -13.10
CA LEU A 148 -16.18 -15.82 -12.84
C LEU A 148 -17.70 -15.62 -12.98
N ASP A 149 -18.48 -15.93 -11.94
CA ASP A 149 -19.90 -15.53 -11.94
C ASP A 149 -20.01 -13.99 -11.87
N LEU A 150 -20.55 -13.40 -12.94
CA LEU A 150 -20.59 -11.96 -13.22
C LEU A 150 -21.86 -11.27 -12.66
N ASN A 151 -22.64 -11.96 -11.82
CA ASN A 151 -24.02 -11.54 -11.52
C ASN A 151 -24.29 -11.03 -10.09
N ASP A 152 -23.29 -10.82 -9.23
CA ASP A 152 -23.59 -10.35 -7.86
C ASP A 152 -23.72 -8.81 -7.80
N GLU A 153 -24.97 -8.36 -7.89
CA GLU A 153 -25.44 -6.99 -7.69
C GLU A 153 -24.82 -6.32 -6.44
N ILE A 154 -24.16 -5.19 -6.69
CA ILE A 154 -24.11 -3.94 -5.91
C ILE A 154 -24.76 -4.04 -4.51
N LYS A 155 -23.96 -4.39 -3.49
CA LYS A 155 -24.03 -3.86 -2.11
C LYS A 155 -22.89 -4.42 -1.24
N GLY A 156 -21.79 -3.66 -1.12
CA GLY A 156 -20.93 -3.64 0.07
C GLY A 156 -20.20 -4.92 0.49
N LYS A 157 -20.18 -6.00 -0.29
CA LYS A 157 -19.35 -7.17 0.00
C LYS A 157 -17.88 -6.84 -0.32
N PRO A 158 -16.91 -7.17 0.56
CA PRO A 158 -15.50 -7.01 0.25
C PRO A 158 -15.15 -7.84 -0.98
N VAL A 159 -14.32 -7.29 -1.88
CA VAL A 159 -13.83 -7.98 -3.08
C VAL A 159 -13.22 -9.32 -2.66
N THR A 160 -13.87 -10.42 -3.06
CA THR A 160 -13.37 -11.77 -2.84
C THR A 160 -12.47 -12.16 -4.02
N TRP A 161 -11.20 -12.38 -3.74
CA TRP A 161 -10.23 -12.78 -4.76
C TRP A 161 -10.42 -14.26 -5.08
N LYS A 162 -10.70 -14.58 -6.36
CA LYS A 162 -10.86 -15.99 -6.81
C LYS A 162 -9.53 -16.72 -6.98
N LYS A 163 -8.46 -15.97 -7.22
CA LYS A 163 -7.06 -16.43 -7.26
C LYS A 163 -6.25 -15.67 -6.19
N SER A 164 -5.01 -16.07 -5.94
CA SER A 164 -4.09 -15.24 -5.16
C SER A 164 -3.99 -13.83 -5.76
N ARG A 165 -3.74 -12.80 -4.93
CA ARG A 165 -3.65 -11.43 -5.45
C ARG A 165 -2.52 -11.28 -6.47
N LYS A 166 -1.40 -11.98 -6.26
CA LYS A 166 -0.30 -12.10 -7.24
C LYS A 166 -0.81 -12.68 -8.56
N GLY A 167 -1.53 -13.81 -8.53
CA GLY A 167 -2.04 -14.46 -9.75
C GLY A 167 -3.02 -13.59 -10.53
N TYR A 168 -3.88 -12.82 -9.85
CA TYR A 168 -4.72 -11.84 -10.51
C TYR A 168 -3.90 -10.74 -11.21
N CYS A 169 -2.88 -10.21 -10.53
CA CYS A 169 -2.04 -9.16 -11.11
C CYS A 169 -1.31 -9.65 -12.35
N LEU A 170 -0.68 -10.82 -12.30
CA LEU A 170 0.05 -11.39 -13.44
C LEU A 170 -0.86 -11.65 -14.64
N GLN A 171 -2.06 -12.21 -14.42
CA GLN A 171 -3.03 -12.42 -15.49
C GLN A 171 -3.49 -11.09 -16.15
N PHE A 172 -3.57 -10.01 -15.39
CA PHE A 172 -3.86 -8.70 -15.95
C PHE A 172 -2.67 -8.13 -16.73
N LEU A 173 -1.45 -8.28 -16.19
CA LEU A 173 -0.22 -7.79 -16.83
C LEU A 173 0.07 -8.46 -18.17
N GLU A 174 -0.14 -9.78 -18.25
CA GLU A 174 -0.01 -10.55 -19.50
C GLU A 174 -0.92 -9.97 -20.61
N LYS A 175 -2.15 -9.56 -20.27
CA LYS A 175 -3.09 -8.93 -21.23
C LYS A 175 -2.62 -7.57 -21.76
N ILE A 176 -1.79 -6.86 -20.99
CA ILE A 176 -1.21 -5.58 -21.42
C ILE A 176 0.20 -5.75 -22.00
N GLY A 177 0.66 -6.99 -22.18
CA GLY A 177 1.95 -7.34 -22.79
C GLY A 177 3.15 -7.20 -21.85
N ILE A 178 2.94 -7.42 -20.55
CA ILE A 178 4.02 -7.49 -19.55
C ILE A 178 3.98 -8.88 -18.92
N ASP A 179 4.98 -9.70 -19.21
CA ASP A 179 5.04 -11.08 -18.73
C ASP A 179 5.78 -11.18 -17.38
N GLU A 180 5.69 -12.32 -16.70
CA GLU A 180 6.37 -12.51 -15.41
C GLU A 180 7.90 -12.42 -15.57
N ASP A 181 8.44 -12.91 -16.69
CA ASP A 181 9.87 -12.82 -17.03
C ASP A 181 10.35 -11.36 -17.15
N ASP A 182 9.52 -10.46 -17.70
CA ASP A 182 9.84 -9.03 -17.78
C ASP A 182 9.96 -8.40 -16.38
N LEU A 183 9.14 -8.85 -15.43
CA LEU A 183 9.23 -8.40 -14.04
C LEU A 183 10.46 -9.01 -13.35
N GLU A 184 10.72 -10.29 -13.56
CA GLU A 184 11.83 -10.99 -12.90
C GLU A 184 13.19 -10.45 -13.36
N GLY A 185 13.33 -10.12 -14.65
CA GLY A 185 14.54 -9.56 -15.24
C GLY A 185 14.90 -8.13 -14.80
N VAL A 186 13.99 -7.40 -14.14
CA VAL A 186 14.28 -6.04 -13.65
C VAL A 186 14.89 -6.07 -12.26
N ASP A 187 16.12 -5.55 -12.16
CA ASP A 187 16.77 -5.27 -10.89
C ASP A 187 16.14 -4.04 -10.21
N ASP A 188 15.86 -4.17 -8.91
CA ASP A 188 15.28 -3.10 -8.11
C ASP A 188 16.38 -2.39 -7.31
N GLU A 189 17.20 -1.60 -8.01
CA GLU A 189 18.34 -0.85 -7.44
C GLU A 189 17.92 0.00 -6.24
N ILE A 190 16.75 0.64 -6.31
CA ILE A 190 16.22 1.47 -5.23
C ILE A 190 15.96 0.62 -3.97
N LYS A 191 15.44 -0.60 -4.12
CA LYS A 191 15.23 -1.50 -2.98
C LYS A 191 16.57 -1.96 -2.40
N GLU A 192 17.53 -2.28 -3.25
CA GLU A 192 18.86 -2.70 -2.83
C GLU A 192 19.59 -1.58 -2.07
N GLU A 193 19.57 -0.36 -2.58
CA GLU A 193 20.16 0.80 -1.92
C GLU A 193 19.51 1.05 -0.55
N ARG A 194 18.18 0.97 -0.46
CA ARG A 194 17.45 1.09 0.82
C ARG A 194 17.85 -0.01 1.80
N LEU A 195 18.02 -1.24 1.32
CA LEU A 195 18.44 -2.36 2.16
C LEU A 195 19.88 -2.17 2.64
N SER A 196 20.77 -1.71 1.77
CA SER A 196 22.16 -1.39 2.10
C SER A 196 22.25 -0.30 3.17
N ARG A 197 21.54 0.83 2.99
CA ARG A 197 21.48 1.91 3.99
C ARG A 197 20.97 1.41 5.35
N ALA A 198 19.90 0.62 5.35
CA ALA A 198 19.35 0.07 6.58
C ALA A 198 20.34 -0.88 7.28
N ASN A 199 21.03 -1.74 6.52
CA ASN A 199 22.05 -2.63 7.07
C ASN A 199 23.21 -1.84 7.68
N SER A 200 23.74 -0.85 6.96
CA SER A 200 24.81 0.03 7.46
C SER A 200 24.42 0.75 8.75
N LEU A 201 23.19 1.25 8.85
CA LEU A 201 22.70 1.90 10.06
C LEU A 201 22.67 0.92 11.25
N THR A 202 22.15 -0.29 11.04
CA THR A 202 21.92 -1.26 12.12
C THR A 202 23.20 -1.82 12.75
N MET A 203 24.34 -1.76 12.06
CA MET A 203 25.62 -2.29 12.57
C MET A 203 26.10 -1.60 13.86
N ASN A 204 25.72 -0.34 14.06
CA ASN A 204 26.20 0.48 15.19
C ASN A 204 25.11 0.76 16.23
N LEU A 205 23.93 0.14 16.12
CA LEU A 205 22.83 0.36 17.05
C LEU A 205 22.98 -0.51 18.30
N SER A 206 22.59 0.04 19.45
CA SER A 206 22.38 -0.77 20.65
C SER A 206 21.15 -1.66 20.48
N SER A 207 20.98 -2.69 21.33
CA SER A 207 19.80 -3.57 21.28
C SER A 207 18.48 -2.79 21.36
N SER A 208 18.40 -1.80 22.25
CA SER A 208 17.20 -0.97 22.42
C SER A 208 16.97 -0.06 21.23
N ALA A 209 18.01 0.59 20.69
CA ALA A 209 17.88 1.44 19.52
C ALA A 209 17.53 0.65 18.25
N TYR A 210 18.01 -0.60 18.14
CA TYR A 210 17.63 -1.49 17.05
C TYR A 210 16.14 -1.87 17.13
N GLU A 211 15.61 -2.14 18.32
CA GLU A 211 14.19 -2.44 18.51
C GLU A 211 13.29 -1.27 18.10
N GLU A 212 13.63 -0.05 18.54
CA GLU A 212 12.93 1.18 18.14
C GLU A 212 12.97 1.41 16.63
N TYR A 213 14.14 1.22 16.01
CA TYR A 213 14.31 1.34 14.57
C TYR A 213 13.51 0.26 13.82
N HIS A 214 13.50 -0.98 14.30
CA HIS A 214 12.73 -2.08 13.73
C HIS A 214 11.22 -1.79 13.78
N MET A 215 10.71 -1.31 14.92
CA MET A 215 9.31 -0.89 15.05
C MET A 215 8.95 0.22 14.07
N SER A 216 9.83 1.21 13.93
CA SER A 216 9.65 2.32 12.99
C SER A 216 9.67 1.86 11.52
N ARG A 217 10.51 0.88 11.18
CA ARG A 217 10.52 0.23 9.85
C ARG A 217 9.25 -0.54 9.53
N CYS A 218 8.56 -1.04 10.54
CA CYS A 218 7.29 -1.73 10.40
C CYS A 218 6.09 -0.77 10.38
N ALA A 219 6.29 0.52 10.63
CA ALA A 219 5.23 1.52 10.59
C ALA A 219 4.69 1.70 9.16
N SER A 220 3.37 1.91 9.07
CA SER A 220 2.69 2.20 7.81
C SER A 220 1.39 2.96 8.10
N PHE A 221 0.82 3.60 7.08
CA PHE A 221 -0.50 4.25 7.20
C PHE A 221 -1.66 3.29 7.56
N ALA A 222 -1.46 1.97 7.47
CA ALA A 222 -2.52 0.98 7.65
C ALA A 222 -2.66 0.43 9.08
N SER A 223 -1.71 0.69 9.99
CA SER A 223 -1.59 -0.08 11.23
C SER A 223 -2.41 0.42 12.42
N ASN A 224 -2.88 1.68 12.47
CA ASN A 224 -3.34 2.25 13.75
C ASN A 224 -4.74 2.89 13.79
N GLN A 225 -5.38 3.25 12.68
CA GLN A 225 -6.59 4.09 12.75
C GLN A 225 -7.81 3.60 11.95
N MET A 226 -7.64 2.68 10.99
CA MET A 226 -8.76 2.12 10.20
C MET A 226 -9.52 0.97 10.89
N SER A 227 -9.05 0.50 12.04
CA SER A 227 -9.70 -0.58 12.81
C SER A 227 -10.75 -0.10 13.81
N THR A 228 -11.13 1.18 13.79
CA THR A 228 -12.31 1.66 14.53
C THR A 228 -13.56 1.36 13.70
N LYS A 229 -14.02 0.11 13.78
CA LYS A 229 -15.39 -0.29 13.47
C LYS A 229 -16.17 -0.45 14.77
#